data_AF-A0AB33EDK0-F1
#
_entry.id   AF-A0AB33EDK0-F1
#
_cell.length_a   1.000
_cell.length_b   1.000
_cell.length_c   1.000
_cell.angle_alpha   90.00
_cell.angle_beta   90.00
_cell.angle_gamma   90.00
#
_symmetry.space_group_name_H-M   'P 1'
#
loop_
_entity.id
_entity.type
_entity.pdbx_description
1 polymer ?
#
loop_
_entity_poly.entity_id
_entity_poly.type
_entity_poly.pdbx_seq_one_letter_code
_entity_poly.pdbx_strand_id
1 'polypeptide(L)'
;MPLPDNIEAPVAESPVLVRFEGVHKTYDERSWVVDNLDLNIRQGEFLSLLGPSGSGKTTTLMMLAGFDAPDRGRILMDGTDISKLPAYKRDMGVVFQSYALFPHMSVAENVAFPLNLRKIPAAEAKVRVKEALALARLEGFEDRNPAQLSGGQQQRVALARALVYRPRILLMDEPLGALDKGLREHMQLELKAIHKQLGITFVYVTHDQDEAMTMSDRVAVFNEGKIAQIDRPETIYNRPATRFVANFLGETNVLEGVLVSVSGNLARIRLTEGDTVHEAFCSDPELVSGLPVALAIRPENLRLATPGEAAIQARVVDSIFHGAHCKLRLVMIDGCELSMTYNPGSLGQAPPSPGESVRLALPAAQAMILR
;
A
#
# COMPACT_ATOMS: atom_id res chain seq x y z
N MET A 1 -12.96 32.78 -5.74
CA MET A 1 -12.77 32.92 -4.28
C MET A 1 -11.43 32.27 -3.98
N PRO A 2 -10.42 32.98 -3.46
CA PRO A 2 -9.14 32.35 -3.16
C PRO A 2 -9.36 31.37 -2.00
N LEU A 3 -8.86 30.15 -2.17
CA LEU A 3 -8.90 29.11 -1.14
C LEU A 3 -8.00 29.55 0.03
N PRO A 4 -8.40 29.34 1.29
CA PRO A 4 -7.55 29.63 2.43
C PRO A 4 -6.31 28.72 2.41
N ASP A 5 -5.16 29.30 2.71
CA ASP A 5 -3.92 28.57 3.02
C ASP A 5 -4.10 27.77 4.31
N ASN A 6 -4.79 26.63 4.23
CA ASN A 6 -4.77 25.63 5.28
C ASN A 6 -3.48 24.83 5.11
N ILE A 7 -2.49 25.14 5.96
CA ILE A 7 -1.41 24.22 6.27
C ILE A 7 -2.08 23.00 6.91
N GLU A 8 -2.29 21.95 6.12
CA GLU A 8 -2.93 20.70 6.54
C GLU A 8 -2.22 20.14 7.78
N ALA A 9 -2.96 19.93 8.86
CA ALA A 9 -2.49 19.11 9.96
C ALA A 9 -2.14 17.72 9.42
N PRO A 10 -1.04 17.09 9.86
CA PRO A 10 -0.69 15.76 9.39
C PRO A 10 -1.85 14.80 9.69
N VAL A 11 -2.20 13.96 8.69
CA VAL A 11 -3.30 12.97 8.75
C VAL A 11 -3.33 12.15 10.05
N ALA A 12 -2.18 11.96 10.72
CA ALA A 12 -2.07 11.32 12.03
C ALA A 12 -2.95 11.95 13.13
N GLU A 13 -3.24 13.25 13.03
CA GLU A 13 -4.04 14.03 14.00
C GLU A 13 -5.53 14.15 13.62
N SER A 14 -5.91 13.72 12.41
CA SER A 14 -7.31 13.74 11.96
C SER A 14 -8.18 12.76 12.78
N PRO A 15 -9.46 13.11 13.04
CA PRO A 15 -10.37 12.23 13.76
C PRO A 15 -10.61 10.92 12.98
N VAL A 16 -10.88 9.85 13.72
CA VAL A 16 -11.29 8.57 13.14
C VAL A 16 -12.70 8.71 12.57
N LEU A 17 -12.84 8.54 11.25
CA LEU A 17 -14.10 8.60 10.52
C LEU A 17 -14.80 7.23 10.51
N VAL A 18 -14.05 6.16 10.25
CA VAL A 18 -14.56 4.78 10.24
C VAL A 18 -13.75 3.92 11.21
N ARG A 19 -14.42 3.06 11.96
CA ARG A 19 -13.80 2.07 12.83
C ARG A 19 -14.38 0.69 12.59
N PHE A 20 -13.51 -0.27 12.32
CA PHE A 20 -13.81 -1.70 12.43
C PHE A 20 -13.44 -2.15 13.84
N GLU A 21 -14.37 -2.79 14.55
CA GLU A 21 -14.19 -3.33 15.90
C GLU A 21 -14.44 -4.84 15.90
N GLY A 22 -13.36 -5.61 16.02
CA GLY A 22 -13.39 -7.08 16.07
C GLY A 22 -14.17 -7.72 14.94
N VAL A 23 -14.01 -7.23 13.70
CA VAL A 23 -14.82 -7.67 12.55
C VAL A 23 -14.36 -9.04 12.06
N HIS A 24 -15.30 -9.97 11.89
CA HIS A 24 -15.05 -11.26 11.24
C HIS A 24 -15.96 -11.48 10.04
N LYS A 25 -15.43 -12.18 9.03
CA LYS A 25 -16.19 -12.62 7.86
C LYS A 25 -15.78 -14.01 7.39
N THR A 26 -16.75 -14.87 7.11
CA THR A 26 -16.63 -16.17 6.47
C THR A 26 -17.71 -16.30 5.39
N TYR A 27 -17.47 -17.17 4.40
CA TYR A 27 -18.47 -17.54 3.39
C TYR A 27 -18.79 -19.04 3.42
N ASP A 28 -18.01 -19.85 4.14
CA ASP A 28 -18.12 -21.30 4.22
C ASP A 28 -18.34 -21.82 5.65
N GLU A 29 -18.42 -20.92 6.64
CA GLU A 29 -18.52 -21.19 8.07
C GLU A 29 -17.34 -21.98 8.67
N ARG A 30 -16.27 -22.21 7.89
CA ARG A 30 -15.10 -23.00 8.29
C ARG A 30 -13.85 -22.15 8.43
N SER A 31 -13.67 -21.19 7.53
CA SER A 31 -12.49 -20.33 7.46
C SER A 31 -12.88 -18.85 7.51
N TRP A 32 -12.15 -18.10 8.32
CA TRP A 32 -12.29 -16.64 8.37
C TRP A 32 -11.53 -16.03 7.19
N VAL A 33 -12.25 -15.37 6.29
CA VAL A 33 -11.67 -14.53 5.23
C VAL A 33 -11.21 -13.19 5.80
N VAL A 34 -11.89 -12.70 6.84
CA VAL A 34 -11.45 -11.60 7.70
C VAL A 34 -11.54 -12.09 9.13
N ASP A 35 -10.45 -12.03 9.89
CA ASP A 35 -10.34 -12.59 11.23
C ASP A 35 -9.94 -11.52 12.26
N ASN A 36 -10.88 -11.12 13.11
CA ASN A 36 -10.72 -10.12 14.17
C ASN A 36 -10.07 -8.81 13.67
N LEU A 37 -10.67 -8.20 12.66
CA LEU A 37 -10.20 -6.95 12.09
C LEU A 37 -10.55 -5.76 12.99
N ASP A 38 -9.50 -5.13 13.53
CA ASP A 38 -9.53 -3.81 14.14
C ASP A 38 -8.79 -2.82 13.24
N LEU A 39 -9.52 -1.81 12.74
CA LEU A 39 -8.99 -0.83 11.79
C LEU A 39 -9.65 0.52 11.99
N ASN A 40 -8.83 1.57 12.16
CA ASN A 40 -9.28 2.95 12.17
C ASN A 40 -8.91 3.63 10.85
N ILE A 41 -9.93 4.17 10.18
CA ILE A 41 -9.80 5.01 9.00
C ILE A 41 -10.05 6.47 9.38
N ARG A 42 -9.06 7.34 9.13
CA ARG A 42 -9.14 8.76 9.49
C ARG A 42 -9.78 9.61 8.41
N GLN A 43 -10.40 10.71 8.81
CA GLN A 43 -10.99 11.65 7.86
C GLN A 43 -9.91 12.25 6.94
N GLY A 44 -10.15 12.18 5.62
CA GLY A 44 -9.28 12.74 4.60
C GLY A 44 -8.00 11.96 4.35
N GLU A 45 -7.87 10.75 4.91
CA GLU A 45 -6.69 9.91 4.64
C GLU A 45 -6.85 9.11 3.35
N PHE A 46 -5.73 8.90 2.64
CA PHE A 46 -5.61 7.89 1.61
C PHE A 46 -5.05 6.60 2.25
N LEU A 47 -5.95 5.66 2.54
CA LEU A 47 -5.61 4.35 3.09
C LEU A 47 -5.60 3.30 1.98
N SER A 48 -4.45 2.66 1.77
CA SER A 48 -4.37 1.47 0.90
C SER A 48 -4.46 0.17 1.69
N LEU A 49 -5.33 -0.75 1.26
CA LEU A 49 -5.34 -2.14 1.69
C LEU A 49 -4.48 -2.92 0.68
N LEU A 50 -3.37 -3.47 1.14
CA LEU A 50 -2.36 -4.14 0.33
C LEU A 50 -2.16 -5.57 0.83
N GLY A 51 -1.87 -6.54 -0.04
CA GLY A 51 -1.60 -7.92 0.37
C GLY A 51 -1.85 -8.93 -0.75
N PRO A 52 -1.52 -10.22 -0.55
CA PRO A 52 -1.70 -11.27 -1.54
C PRO A 52 -3.16 -11.46 -1.96
N SER A 53 -3.39 -12.13 -3.10
CA SER A 53 -4.73 -12.58 -3.50
C SER A 53 -5.35 -13.44 -2.39
N GLY A 54 -6.63 -13.19 -2.09
CA GLY A 54 -7.34 -13.93 -1.02
C GLY A 54 -7.07 -13.47 0.41
N SER A 55 -6.27 -12.41 0.65
CA SER A 55 -5.96 -11.95 2.01
C SER A 55 -7.08 -11.19 2.74
N GLY A 56 -8.27 -11.03 2.14
CA GLY A 56 -9.44 -10.39 2.76
C GLY A 56 -9.64 -8.89 2.45
N LYS A 57 -8.82 -8.29 1.57
CA LYS A 57 -8.89 -6.86 1.20
C LYS A 57 -10.23 -6.46 0.58
N THR A 58 -10.60 -7.10 -0.52
CA THR A 58 -11.86 -6.82 -1.23
C THR A 58 -13.06 -7.12 -0.33
N THR A 59 -13.04 -8.21 0.45
CA THR A 59 -14.08 -8.51 1.44
C THR A 59 -14.21 -7.39 2.48
N THR A 60 -13.09 -6.85 2.97
CA THR A 60 -13.10 -5.70 3.89
C THR A 60 -13.72 -4.46 3.22
N LEU A 61 -13.36 -4.17 1.98
CA LEU A 61 -13.92 -3.05 1.20
C LEU A 61 -15.43 -3.23 0.95
N MET A 62 -15.88 -4.43 0.59
CA MET A 62 -17.29 -4.74 0.33
C MET A 62 -18.14 -4.69 1.60
N MET A 63 -17.58 -5.12 2.73
CA MET A 63 -18.21 -4.92 4.04
C MET A 63 -18.33 -3.45 4.40
N LEU A 64 -17.34 -2.61 4.07
CA LEU A 64 -17.41 -1.16 4.28
C LEU A 64 -18.45 -0.50 3.36
N ALA A 65 -18.49 -0.91 2.10
CA ALA A 65 -19.44 -0.44 1.11
C ALA A 65 -20.88 -0.87 1.42
N GLY A 66 -21.09 -1.90 2.24
CA GLY A 66 -22.41 -2.45 2.56
C GLY A 66 -22.98 -3.36 1.50
N PHE A 67 -22.12 -3.98 0.68
CA PHE A 67 -22.47 -5.10 -0.19
C PHE A 67 -22.44 -6.42 0.55
N ASP A 68 -21.57 -6.53 1.55
CA ASP A 68 -21.53 -7.63 2.51
C ASP A 68 -21.77 -7.13 3.94
N ALA A 69 -22.31 -8.01 4.79
CA ALA A 69 -22.41 -7.78 6.22
C ALA A 69 -21.35 -8.60 6.98
N PRO A 70 -20.75 -8.04 8.04
CA PRO A 70 -19.86 -8.82 8.91
C PRO A 70 -20.65 -9.89 9.67
N ASP A 71 -20.04 -11.06 9.89
CA ASP A 71 -20.65 -12.14 10.67
C ASP A 71 -20.48 -11.89 12.18
N ARG A 72 -19.41 -11.19 12.57
CA ARG A 72 -19.14 -10.70 13.94
C ARG A 72 -18.49 -9.33 13.91
N GLY A 73 -18.54 -8.64 15.04
CA GLY A 73 -17.97 -7.30 15.19
C GLY A 73 -18.87 -6.20 14.66
N ARG A 74 -18.33 -4.98 14.60
CA ARG A 74 -19.05 -3.78 14.17
C ARG A 74 -18.21 -2.90 13.27
N ILE A 75 -18.87 -2.22 12.34
CA ILE A 75 -18.32 -1.14 11.53
C ILE A 75 -19.05 0.14 11.94
N LEU A 76 -18.31 1.09 12.50
CA LEU A 76 -18.82 2.38 12.93
C LEU A 76 -18.39 3.47 11.94
N MET A 77 -19.29 4.40 11.62
CA MET A 77 -18.97 5.65 10.92
C MET A 77 -19.45 6.82 11.79
N ASP A 78 -18.56 7.75 12.15
CA ASP A 78 -18.82 8.82 13.13
C ASP A 78 -19.52 8.31 14.40
N GLY A 79 -19.06 7.16 14.90
CA GLY A 79 -19.63 6.51 16.09
C GLY A 79 -20.98 5.80 15.88
N THR A 80 -21.59 5.90 14.69
CA THR A 80 -22.84 5.20 14.37
C THR A 80 -22.56 3.85 13.73
N ASP A 81 -23.20 2.78 14.22
CA ASP A 81 -23.06 1.44 13.64
C ASP A 81 -23.73 1.36 12.26
N ILE A 82 -22.93 1.10 11.24
CA ILE A 82 -23.35 0.96 9.84
C ILE A 82 -23.35 -0.49 9.36
N SER A 83 -22.99 -1.46 10.21
CA SER A 83 -22.75 -2.87 9.84
C SER A 83 -23.89 -3.52 9.06
N LYS A 84 -25.14 -3.16 9.40
CA LYS A 84 -26.37 -3.68 8.78
C LYS A 84 -27.00 -2.71 7.76
N LEU A 85 -26.41 -1.54 7.56
CA LEU A 85 -26.91 -0.60 6.56
C LEU A 85 -26.54 -1.10 5.16
N PRO A 86 -27.50 -1.15 4.21
CA PRO A 86 -27.21 -1.50 2.83
C PRO A 86 -26.45 -0.38 2.12
N ALA A 87 -25.73 -0.72 1.06
CA ALA A 87 -24.83 0.19 0.33
C ALA A 87 -25.43 1.55 -0.02
N TYR A 88 -26.68 1.58 -0.53
CA TYR A 88 -27.34 2.82 -0.95
C TYR A 88 -27.65 3.79 0.21
N LYS A 89 -27.52 3.36 1.48
CA LYS A 89 -27.68 4.21 2.67
C LYS A 89 -26.37 4.65 3.31
N ARG A 90 -25.21 4.20 2.81
CA ARG A 90 -23.90 4.48 3.41
C ARG A 90 -23.22 5.76 2.90
N ASP A 91 -23.78 6.38 1.86
CA ASP A 91 -23.28 7.62 1.26
C ASP A 91 -21.78 7.60 0.87
N MET A 92 -21.33 6.46 0.32
CA MET A 92 -19.96 6.22 -0.12
C MET A 92 -19.87 6.03 -1.64
N GLY A 93 -18.90 6.69 -2.28
CA GLY A 93 -18.58 6.46 -3.68
C GLY A 93 -17.86 5.13 -3.84
N VAL A 94 -18.17 4.36 -4.88
CA VAL A 94 -17.51 3.07 -5.15
C VAL A 94 -17.05 2.99 -6.60
N VAL A 95 -15.80 2.61 -6.81
CA VAL A 95 -15.20 2.28 -8.11
C VAL A 95 -14.79 0.80 -8.09
N PHE A 96 -15.37 0.01 -8.96
CA PHE A 96 -15.09 -1.42 -9.09
C PHE A 96 -13.94 -1.69 -10.08
N GLN A 97 -13.30 -2.86 -9.96
CA GLN A 97 -12.18 -3.32 -10.79
C GLN A 97 -12.44 -3.26 -12.30
N SER A 98 -13.66 -3.59 -12.74
CA SER A 98 -14.09 -3.52 -14.15
C SER A 98 -14.81 -2.22 -14.52
N TYR A 99 -14.72 -1.20 -13.65
CA TYR A 99 -15.41 0.10 -13.70
C TYR A 99 -16.95 0.02 -13.64
N ALA A 100 -17.55 -1.13 -13.99
CA ALA A 100 -18.98 -1.38 -14.01
C ALA A 100 -19.77 -0.24 -14.69
N LEU A 101 -19.26 0.29 -15.81
CA LEU A 101 -19.96 1.30 -16.60
C LEU A 101 -21.15 0.67 -17.30
N PHE A 102 -22.26 1.41 -17.39
CA PHE A 102 -23.45 0.97 -18.12
C PHE A 102 -23.19 1.16 -19.62
N PRO A 103 -23.07 0.07 -20.41
CA PRO A 103 -22.60 0.16 -21.80
C PRO A 103 -23.63 0.81 -22.74
N HIS A 104 -24.89 0.85 -22.32
CA HIS A 104 -26.02 1.43 -23.05
C HIS A 104 -26.30 2.89 -22.66
N MET A 105 -25.50 3.47 -21.76
CA MET A 105 -25.60 4.85 -21.33
C MET A 105 -24.38 5.63 -21.82
N SER A 106 -24.57 6.89 -22.18
CA SER A 106 -23.47 7.81 -22.47
C SER A 106 -22.61 8.09 -21.22
N VAL A 107 -21.48 8.78 -21.40
CA VAL A 107 -20.63 9.25 -20.30
C VAL A 107 -21.44 10.14 -19.35
N ALA A 108 -22.17 11.12 -19.87
CA ALA A 108 -22.98 12.02 -19.05
C ALA A 108 -24.09 11.26 -18.30
N GLU A 109 -24.72 10.27 -18.93
CA GLU A 109 -25.75 9.44 -18.30
C GLU A 109 -25.18 8.53 -17.21
N ASN A 110 -24.02 7.92 -17.46
CA ASN A 110 -23.29 7.14 -16.46
C ASN A 110 -22.98 7.99 -15.22
N VAL A 111 -22.47 9.20 -15.41
CA VAL A 111 -22.13 10.12 -14.30
C VAL A 111 -23.40 10.65 -13.62
N ALA A 112 -24.49 10.89 -14.35
CA ALA A 112 -25.76 11.37 -13.77
C ALA A 112 -26.52 10.30 -12.98
N PHE A 113 -26.28 9.01 -13.24
CA PHE A 113 -27.06 7.91 -12.69
C PHE A 113 -27.26 7.95 -11.16
N PRO A 114 -26.22 8.18 -10.32
CA PRO A 114 -26.39 8.25 -8.86
C PRO A 114 -27.23 9.45 -8.40
N LEU A 115 -27.25 10.54 -9.17
CA LEU A 115 -28.07 11.72 -8.87
C LEU A 115 -29.55 11.46 -9.16
N ASN A 116 -29.83 10.74 -10.26
CA ASN A 116 -31.18 10.35 -10.64
C ASN A 116 -31.80 9.42 -9.59
N LEU A 117 -31.03 8.45 -9.08
CA LEU A 117 -31.48 7.55 -8.01
C LEU A 117 -31.81 8.30 -6.71
N ARG A 118 -31.06 9.37 -6.43
CA ARG A 118 -31.29 10.27 -5.29
C ARG A 118 -32.36 11.35 -5.54
N LYS A 119 -32.99 11.35 -6.72
CA LYS A 119 -34.03 12.30 -7.13
C LYS A 119 -33.57 13.77 -7.06
N ILE A 120 -32.30 14.02 -7.38
CA ILE A 120 -31.76 15.39 -7.48
C ILE A 120 -32.41 16.10 -8.68
N PRO A 121 -32.85 17.38 -8.55
CA PRO A 121 -33.48 18.11 -9.64
C PRO A 121 -32.59 18.18 -10.89
N ALA A 122 -33.20 18.04 -12.08
CA ALA A 122 -32.46 17.91 -13.36
C ALA A 122 -31.49 19.10 -13.64
N ALA A 123 -31.90 20.32 -13.30
CA ALA A 123 -31.06 21.51 -13.47
C ALA A 123 -29.79 21.45 -12.60
N GLU A 124 -29.94 21.01 -11.34
CA GLU A 124 -28.82 20.83 -10.42
C GLU A 124 -27.94 19.64 -10.84
N ALA A 125 -28.56 18.55 -11.28
CA ALA A 125 -27.85 17.36 -11.73
C ALA A 125 -26.94 17.68 -12.93
N LYS A 126 -27.41 18.48 -13.89
CA LYS A 126 -26.61 18.91 -15.04
C LYS A 126 -25.37 19.70 -14.63
N VAL A 127 -25.47 20.57 -13.62
CA VAL A 127 -24.32 21.33 -13.09
C VAL A 127 -23.32 20.37 -12.44
N ARG A 128 -23.78 19.48 -11.55
CA ARG A 128 -22.91 18.52 -10.87
C ARG A 128 -22.22 17.54 -11.82
N VAL A 129 -22.90 17.08 -12.87
CA VAL A 129 -22.31 16.23 -13.91
C VAL A 129 -21.19 16.98 -14.63
N LYS A 130 -21.42 18.24 -15.03
CA LYS A 130 -20.40 19.07 -15.68
C LYS A 130 -19.18 19.27 -14.78
N GLU A 131 -19.38 19.56 -13.49
CA GLU A 131 -18.29 19.70 -12.51
C GLU A 131 -17.51 18.38 -12.33
N ALA A 132 -18.20 17.25 -12.22
CA ALA A 132 -17.58 15.94 -12.05
C ALA A 132 -16.76 15.51 -13.29
N LEU A 133 -17.26 15.80 -14.50
CA LEU A 133 -16.53 15.54 -15.73
C LEU A 133 -15.30 16.44 -15.85
N ALA A 134 -15.38 17.71 -15.46
CA ALA A 134 -14.24 18.61 -15.44
C ALA A 134 -13.16 18.15 -14.44
N LEU A 135 -13.57 17.74 -13.24
CA LEU A 135 -12.65 17.16 -12.24
C LEU A 135 -11.92 15.92 -12.80
N ALA A 136 -12.62 15.10 -13.57
CA ALA A 136 -12.06 13.90 -14.20
C ALA A 136 -11.39 14.16 -15.57
N ARG A 137 -11.24 15.42 -16.01
CA ARG A 137 -10.66 15.80 -17.31
C ARG A 137 -11.35 15.10 -18.50
N LEU A 138 -12.68 15.12 -18.50
CA LEU A 138 -13.55 14.50 -19.50
C LEU A 138 -14.48 15.52 -20.18
N GLU A 139 -14.12 16.81 -20.19
CA GLU A 139 -14.88 17.81 -20.95
C GLU A 139 -14.90 17.47 -22.45
N GLY A 140 -16.07 17.50 -23.08
CA GLY A 140 -16.25 17.14 -24.49
C GLY A 140 -16.43 15.64 -24.76
N PHE A 141 -16.54 14.81 -23.72
CA PHE A 141 -16.78 13.36 -23.82
C PHE A 141 -18.21 12.96 -23.46
N GLU A 142 -19.08 13.92 -23.16
CA GLU A 142 -20.43 13.74 -22.59
C GLU A 142 -21.29 12.73 -23.36
N ASP A 143 -21.27 12.83 -24.68
CA ASP A 143 -22.13 12.06 -25.59
C ASP A 143 -21.52 10.73 -26.03
N ARG A 144 -20.28 10.42 -25.62
CA ARG A 144 -19.62 9.15 -25.97
C ARG A 144 -20.19 8.00 -25.15
N ASN A 145 -20.16 6.80 -25.73
CA ASN A 145 -20.46 5.56 -25.02
C ASN A 145 -19.17 4.91 -24.49
N PRO A 146 -19.22 4.07 -23.43
CA PRO A 146 -18.04 3.43 -22.84
C PRO A 146 -17.15 2.68 -23.83
N ALA A 147 -17.74 2.04 -24.85
CA ALA A 147 -17.00 1.32 -25.89
C ALA A 147 -16.12 2.21 -26.78
N GLN A 148 -16.32 3.53 -26.76
CA GLN A 148 -15.55 4.52 -27.53
C GLN A 148 -14.39 5.12 -26.71
N LEU A 149 -14.18 4.64 -25.49
CA LEU A 149 -13.22 5.19 -24.53
C LEU A 149 -12.06 4.23 -24.30
N SER A 150 -10.87 4.77 -24.10
CA SER A 150 -9.72 4.00 -23.59
C SER A 150 -9.94 3.53 -22.15
N GLY A 151 -9.16 2.56 -21.67
CA GLY A 151 -9.26 2.06 -20.30
C GLY A 151 -9.15 3.16 -19.24
N GLY A 152 -8.19 4.08 -19.39
CA GLY A 152 -8.03 5.22 -18.48
C GLY A 152 -9.18 6.22 -18.56
N GLN A 153 -9.77 6.42 -19.75
CA GLN A 153 -10.98 7.24 -19.89
C GLN A 153 -12.18 6.59 -19.21
N GLN A 154 -12.36 5.27 -19.34
CA GLN A 154 -13.43 4.55 -18.64
C GLN A 154 -13.26 4.64 -17.11
N GLN A 155 -12.03 4.52 -16.61
CA GLN A 155 -11.73 4.72 -15.19
C GLN A 155 -12.13 6.13 -14.73
N ARG A 156 -11.78 7.18 -15.50
CA ARG A 156 -12.16 8.56 -15.20
C ARG A 156 -13.67 8.75 -15.16
N VAL A 157 -14.42 8.08 -16.04
CA VAL A 157 -15.89 8.10 -16.02
C VAL A 157 -16.41 7.45 -14.73
N ALA A 158 -15.85 6.31 -14.33
CA ALA A 158 -16.24 5.64 -13.09
C ALA A 158 -15.92 6.49 -11.85
N LEU A 159 -14.78 7.17 -11.84
CA LEU A 159 -14.38 8.11 -10.80
C LEU A 159 -15.34 9.31 -10.75
N ALA A 160 -15.62 9.95 -11.88
CA ALA A 160 -16.59 11.05 -11.97
C ALA A 160 -17.96 10.62 -11.44
N ARG A 161 -18.44 9.43 -11.83
CA ARG A 161 -19.70 8.85 -11.36
C ARG A 161 -19.69 8.64 -9.84
N ALA A 162 -18.60 8.16 -9.27
CA ALA A 162 -18.49 7.96 -7.83
C ALA A 162 -18.45 9.28 -7.05
N LEU A 163 -17.88 10.34 -7.64
CA LEU A 163 -17.69 11.64 -7.00
C LEU A 163 -18.83 12.65 -7.23
N VAL A 164 -19.70 12.42 -8.21
CA VAL A 164 -20.70 13.39 -8.68
C VAL A 164 -21.63 13.94 -7.58
N TYR A 165 -21.90 13.13 -6.55
CA TYR A 165 -22.78 13.49 -5.45
C TYR A 165 -22.01 13.94 -4.19
N ARG A 166 -20.67 14.05 -4.29
CA ARG A 166 -19.75 14.50 -3.23
C ARG A 166 -19.77 13.61 -1.98
N PRO A 167 -19.41 12.32 -2.10
CA PRO A 167 -19.34 11.42 -0.96
C PRO A 167 -18.25 11.83 0.03
N ARG A 168 -18.38 11.38 1.28
CA ARG A 168 -17.33 11.57 2.31
C ARG A 168 -16.18 10.56 2.20
N ILE A 169 -16.47 9.41 1.59
CA ILE A 169 -15.53 8.30 1.39
C ILE A 169 -15.63 7.83 -0.06
N LEU A 170 -14.49 7.66 -0.70
CA LEU A 170 -14.34 6.98 -1.98
C LEU A 170 -13.67 5.61 -1.76
N LEU A 171 -14.36 4.55 -2.16
CA LEU A 171 -13.90 3.17 -2.12
C LEU A 171 -13.47 2.74 -3.52
N MET A 172 -12.30 2.14 -3.65
CA MET A 172 -11.76 1.70 -4.92
C MET A 172 -11.20 0.28 -4.83
N ASP A 173 -11.69 -0.62 -5.68
CA ASP A 173 -11.26 -2.02 -5.72
C ASP A 173 -10.40 -2.29 -6.97
N GLU A 174 -9.09 -2.35 -6.81
CA GLU A 174 -8.09 -2.55 -7.88
C GLU A 174 -8.35 -1.72 -9.16
N PRO A 175 -8.61 -0.40 -9.07
CA PRO A 175 -9.08 0.39 -10.21
C PRO A 175 -8.02 0.62 -11.30
N LEU A 176 -6.76 0.23 -11.06
CA LEU A 176 -5.63 0.41 -11.98
C LEU A 176 -5.12 -0.91 -12.60
N GLY A 177 -5.64 -2.05 -12.15
CA GLY A 177 -5.10 -3.37 -12.50
C GLY A 177 -5.18 -3.71 -14.00
N ALA A 178 -6.13 -3.12 -14.73
CA ALA A 178 -6.32 -3.37 -16.16
C ALA A 178 -5.54 -2.42 -17.09
N LEU A 179 -4.77 -1.46 -16.55
CA LEU A 179 -4.06 -0.45 -17.33
C LEU A 179 -2.61 -0.87 -17.61
N ASP A 180 -2.07 -0.43 -18.75
CA ASP A 180 -0.64 -0.53 -19.05
C ASP A 180 0.19 0.35 -18.11
N LYS A 181 1.50 0.08 -18.02
CA LYS A 181 2.40 0.73 -17.05
C LYS A 181 2.42 2.26 -17.16
N GLY A 182 2.54 2.80 -18.37
CA GLY A 182 2.66 4.25 -18.56
C GLY A 182 1.37 4.98 -18.21
N LEU A 183 0.23 4.43 -18.62
CA LEU A 183 -1.07 4.97 -18.24
C LEU A 183 -1.34 4.83 -16.74
N ARG A 184 -0.92 3.72 -16.13
CA ARG A 184 -1.05 3.48 -14.69
C ARG A 184 -0.31 4.55 -13.88
N GLU A 185 0.96 4.79 -14.17
CA GLU A 185 1.78 5.82 -13.49
C GLU A 185 1.13 7.21 -13.61
N HIS A 186 0.64 7.57 -14.80
CA HIS A 186 -0.08 8.82 -15.03
C HIS A 186 -1.36 8.91 -14.19
N MET A 187 -2.16 7.84 -14.15
CA MET A 187 -3.41 7.80 -13.39
C MET A 187 -3.18 7.84 -11.87
N GLN A 188 -2.09 7.27 -11.35
CA GLN A 188 -1.72 7.37 -9.93
C GLN A 188 -1.51 8.84 -9.52
N LEU A 189 -0.77 9.60 -10.32
CA LEU A 189 -0.52 11.03 -10.07
C LEU A 189 -1.83 11.83 -10.10
N GLU A 190 -2.73 11.51 -11.04
CA GLU A 190 -4.05 12.16 -11.11
C GLU A 190 -4.93 11.83 -9.91
N LEU A 191 -5.00 10.57 -9.48
CA LEU A 191 -5.77 10.18 -8.29
C LEU A 191 -5.26 10.90 -7.04
N LYS A 192 -3.93 11.02 -6.89
CA LYS A 192 -3.32 11.77 -5.77
C LYS A 192 -3.66 13.26 -5.83
N ALA A 193 -3.67 13.86 -7.01
CA ALA A 193 -4.06 15.26 -7.20
C ALA A 193 -5.55 15.47 -6.87
N ILE A 194 -6.44 14.56 -7.31
CA ILE A 194 -7.87 14.61 -7.02
C ILE A 194 -8.11 14.45 -5.52
N HIS A 195 -7.44 13.50 -4.86
CA HIS A 195 -7.51 13.32 -3.41
C HIS A 195 -7.14 14.62 -2.68
N LYS A 196 -5.99 15.22 -3.02
CA LYS A 196 -5.54 16.48 -2.44
C LYS A 196 -6.50 17.64 -2.70
N GLN A 197 -7.11 17.70 -3.89
CA GLN A 197 -8.06 18.76 -4.24
C GLN A 197 -9.38 18.63 -3.47
N LEU A 198 -9.86 17.40 -3.21
CA LEU A 198 -11.15 17.16 -2.58
C LEU A 198 -11.09 17.04 -1.05
N GLY A 199 -9.99 16.54 -0.49
CA GLY A 199 -9.83 16.29 0.95
C GLY A 199 -10.81 15.25 1.52
N ILE A 200 -11.41 14.41 0.66
CA ILE A 200 -12.29 13.31 1.10
C ILE A 200 -11.46 12.06 1.38
N THR A 201 -12.02 11.12 2.15
CA THR A 201 -11.29 9.91 2.56
C THR A 201 -11.25 8.89 1.42
N PHE A 202 -10.08 8.32 1.12
CA PHE A 202 -9.90 7.29 0.10
C PHE A 202 -9.56 5.95 0.76
N VAL A 203 -10.28 4.88 0.39
CA VAL A 203 -9.91 3.50 0.72
C VAL A 203 -9.66 2.76 -0.58
N TYR A 204 -8.41 2.34 -0.78
CA TYR A 204 -7.90 1.83 -2.04
C TYR A 204 -7.40 0.39 -1.86
N VAL A 205 -7.96 -0.57 -2.59
CA VAL A 205 -7.47 -1.95 -2.60
C VAL A 205 -6.54 -2.15 -3.78
N THR A 206 -5.36 -2.72 -3.52
CA THR A 206 -4.42 -3.12 -4.57
C THR A 206 -3.59 -4.32 -4.15
N HIS A 207 -3.02 -4.99 -5.15
CA HIS A 207 -1.94 -5.95 -4.99
C HIS A 207 -0.57 -5.38 -5.44
N ASP A 208 -0.57 -4.18 -6.04
CA ASP A 208 0.63 -3.49 -6.52
C ASP A 208 1.24 -2.66 -5.38
N GLN A 209 2.52 -2.90 -5.12
CA GLN A 209 3.25 -2.28 -4.02
C GLN A 209 3.58 -0.81 -4.35
N ASP A 210 3.94 -0.52 -5.59
CA ASP A 210 4.32 0.82 -6.03
C ASP A 210 3.12 1.78 -5.91
N GLU A 211 1.93 1.28 -6.26
CA GLU A 211 0.66 1.99 -6.04
C GLU A 211 0.47 2.38 -4.57
N ALA A 212 0.57 1.39 -3.67
CA ALA A 212 0.38 1.62 -2.25
C ALA A 212 1.45 2.55 -1.66
N MET A 213 2.71 2.44 -2.10
CA MET A 213 3.80 3.27 -1.58
C MET A 213 3.75 4.71 -2.07
N THR A 214 3.27 4.94 -3.29
CA THR A 214 3.31 6.27 -3.93
C THR A 214 2.11 7.14 -3.56
N MET A 215 0.92 6.53 -3.40
CA MET A 215 -0.33 7.28 -3.24
C MET A 215 -0.78 7.45 -1.79
N SER A 216 -0.43 6.53 -0.90
CA SER A 216 -1.10 6.40 0.40
C SER A 216 -0.47 7.24 1.50
N ASP A 217 -1.30 7.74 2.41
CA ASP A 217 -0.85 8.26 3.70
C ASP A 217 -0.49 7.10 4.64
N ARG A 218 -1.28 6.01 4.58
CA ARG A 218 -1.09 4.77 5.33
C ARG A 218 -1.38 3.55 4.46
N VAL A 219 -0.66 2.48 4.72
CA VAL A 219 -0.84 1.18 4.07
C VAL A 219 -1.17 0.16 5.14
N ALA A 220 -2.25 -0.59 4.96
CA ALA A 220 -2.59 -1.75 5.76
C ALA A 220 -2.20 -3.01 4.99
N VAL A 221 -1.17 -3.71 5.45
CA VAL A 221 -0.71 -4.97 4.82
C VAL A 221 -1.52 -6.12 5.41
N PHE A 222 -2.30 -6.79 4.56
CA PHE A 222 -3.14 -7.93 4.88
C PHE A 222 -2.40 -9.25 4.63
N ASN A 223 -2.51 -10.17 5.58
CA ASN A 223 -2.11 -11.56 5.45
C ASN A 223 -3.15 -12.46 6.11
N GLU A 224 -3.62 -13.49 5.40
CA GLU A 224 -4.52 -14.51 5.95
C GLU A 224 -5.73 -13.93 6.73
N GLY A 225 -6.36 -12.89 6.19
CA GLY A 225 -7.54 -12.25 6.78
C GLY A 225 -7.25 -11.28 7.95
N LYS A 226 -5.98 -11.03 8.25
CA LYS A 226 -5.52 -10.13 9.32
C LYS A 226 -4.66 -8.99 8.77
N ILE A 227 -4.62 -7.88 9.49
CA ILE A 227 -3.61 -6.84 9.24
C ILE A 227 -2.30 -7.30 9.90
N ALA A 228 -1.29 -7.58 9.08
CA ALA A 228 0.06 -7.90 9.53
C ALA A 228 0.81 -6.66 10.02
N GLN A 229 0.60 -5.51 9.37
CA GLN A 229 1.14 -4.21 9.77
C GLN A 229 0.33 -3.07 9.14
N ILE A 230 0.22 -1.95 9.85
CA ILE A 230 -0.37 -0.72 9.32
C ILE A 230 0.43 0.50 9.74
N ASP A 231 0.98 1.23 8.78
CA ASP A 231 1.80 2.42 9.02
C ASP A 231 1.91 3.29 7.76
N ARG A 232 2.72 4.35 7.80
CA ARG A 232 3.11 5.14 6.63
C ARG A 232 3.96 4.29 5.67
N PRO A 233 3.85 4.47 4.35
CA PRO A 233 4.64 3.74 3.34
C PRO A 233 6.12 3.54 3.70
N GLU A 234 6.81 4.64 3.97
CA GLU A 234 8.24 4.65 4.31
C GLU A 234 8.55 3.83 5.57
N THR A 235 7.66 3.86 6.57
CA THR A 235 7.87 3.13 7.82
C THR A 235 7.66 1.64 7.62
N ILE A 236 6.63 1.20 6.88
CA ILE A 236 6.44 -0.24 6.63
C ILE A 236 7.57 -0.79 5.76
N TYR A 237 8.03 -0.02 4.77
CA TYR A 237 9.12 -0.46 3.89
C TYR A 237 10.44 -0.63 4.64
N ASN A 238 10.85 0.38 5.42
CA ASN A 238 12.12 0.41 6.13
C ASN A 238 12.10 -0.33 7.47
N ARG A 239 10.93 -0.43 8.11
CA ARG A 239 10.73 -1.07 9.42
C ARG A 239 9.57 -2.07 9.38
N PRO A 240 9.71 -3.16 8.60
CA PRO A 240 8.74 -4.24 8.62
C PRO A 240 8.69 -4.89 10.00
N ALA A 241 7.49 -5.17 10.50
CA ALA A 241 7.25 -5.78 11.80
C ALA A 241 7.41 -7.30 11.79
N THR A 242 7.31 -7.94 10.62
CA THR A 242 7.40 -9.39 10.45
C THR A 242 8.17 -9.76 9.19
N ARG A 243 8.68 -11.00 9.14
CA ARG A 243 9.30 -11.58 7.93
C ARG A 243 8.38 -11.55 6.73
N PHE A 244 7.08 -11.80 6.96
CA PHE A 244 6.08 -11.71 5.89
C PHE A 244 6.07 -10.31 5.28
N VAL A 245 5.95 -9.25 6.09
CA VAL A 245 5.88 -7.87 5.57
C VAL A 245 7.19 -7.47 4.89
N ALA A 246 8.33 -7.87 5.45
CA ALA A 246 9.65 -7.60 4.86
C ALA A 246 9.76 -8.18 3.44
N ASN A 247 9.42 -9.47 3.29
CA ASN A 247 9.51 -10.18 2.02
C ASN A 247 8.38 -9.81 1.05
N PHE A 248 7.22 -9.39 1.57
CA PHE A 248 6.07 -9.04 0.74
C PHE A 248 6.25 -7.67 0.07
N LEU A 249 6.84 -6.68 0.73
CA LEU A 249 6.96 -5.30 0.20
C LEU A 249 8.17 -5.04 -0.70
N GLY A 250 8.97 -6.06 -0.96
CA GLY A 250 10.17 -5.94 -1.78
C GLY A 250 11.19 -6.98 -1.39
N GLU A 251 12.26 -7.03 -2.17
CA GLU A 251 13.36 -7.94 -1.87
C GLU A 251 14.03 -7.57 -0.55
N THR A 252 14.39 -8.59 0.22
CA THR A 252 15.03 -8.45 1.52
C THR A 252 16.01 -9.58 1.68
N ASN A 253 17.21 -9.26 2.13
CA ASN A 253 18.17 -10.24 2.60
C ASN A 253 17.84 -10.58 4.06
N VAL A 254 17.73 -11.86 4.36
CA VAL A 254 17.40 -12.35 5.70
C VAL A 254 18.53 -13.26 6.17
N LEU A 255 19.21 -12.84 7.22
CA LEU A 255 20.39 -13.50 7.78
C LEU A 255 20.06 -14.05 9.16
N GLU A 256 20.18 -15.36 9.34
CA GLU A 256 19.87 -16.00 10.63
C GLU A 256 21.00 -15.79 11.65
N GLY A 257 20.62 -15.62 12.91
CA GLY A 257 21.57 -15.47 14.00
C GLY A 257 20.95 -15.64 15.39
N VAL A 258 21.76 -15.36 16.41
CA VAL A 258 21.36 -15.42 17.80
C VAL A 258 21.46 -14.03 18.41
N LEU A 259 20.40 -13.61 19.09
CA LEU A 259 20.36 -12.32 19.77
C LEU A 259 21.34 -12.31 20.95
N VAL A 260 22.28 -11.37 20.96
CA VAL A 260 23.28 -11.22 22.02
C VAL A 260 22.75 -10.31 23.13
N SER A 261 22.23 -9.14 22.76
CA SER A 261 21.73 -8.14 23.71
C SER A 261 20.78 -7.16 23.05
N VAL A 262 19.84 -6.61 23.82
CA VAL A 262 18.96 -5.50 23.39
C VAL A 262 19.19 -4.32 24.32
N SER A 263 19.35 -3.13 23.73
CA SER A 263 19.51 -1.86 24.46
C SER A 263 18.68 -0.78 23.78
N GLY A 264 17.51 -0.47 24.37
CA GLY A 264 16.53 0.40 23.72
C GLY A 264 16.04 -0.21 22.40
N ASN A 265 16.10 0.56 21.32
CA ASN A 265 15.66 0.10 19.99
C ASN A 265 16.81 -0.49 19.15
N LEU A 266 17.95 -0.81 19.77
CA LEU A 266 19.09 -1.43 19.11
C LEU A 266 19.32 -2.82 19.69
N ALA A 267 19.44 -3.79 18.80
CA ALA A 267 19.76 -5.16 19.11
C ALA A 267 21.13 -5.52 18.53
N ARG A 268 21.89 -6.30 19.30
CA ARG A 268 23.13 -6.92 18.85
C ARG A 268 22.85 -8.37 18.51
N ILE A 269 23.13 -8.77 17.28
CA ILE A 269 22.95 -10.13 16.77
C ILE A 269 24.31 -10.70 16.41
N ARG A 270 24.58 -11.93 16.84
CA ARG A 270 25.68 -12.74 16.30
C ARG A 270 25.09 -13.55 15.16
N LEU A 271 25.53 -13.27 13.93
CA LEU A 271 25.09 -14.04 12.77
C LEU A 271 25.58 -15.48 12.89
N THR A 272 24.86 -16.42 12.27
CA THR A 272 25.26 -17.83 12.24
C THR A 272 26.58 -18.00 11.48
N GLU A 273 26.78 -17.17 10.44
CA GLU A 273 28.02 -17.07 9.70
C GLU A 273 28.87 -15.89 10.19
N GLY A 274 30.11 -16.18 10.59
CA GLY A 274 31.03 -15.22 11.15
C GLY A 274 30.72 -14.93 12.61
N ASP A 275 31.72 -15.01 13.49
CA ASP A 275 31.56 -14.67 14.91
C ASP A 275 31.49 -13.13 15.14
N THR A 276 31.06 -12.40 14.10
CA THR A 276 30.91 -10.95 14.12
C THR A 276 29.54 -10.58 14.64
N VAL A 277 29.53 -9.64 15.58
CA VAL A 277 28.31 -9.09 16.14
C VAL A 277 27.91 -7.86 15.31
N HIS A 278 26.69 -7.88 14.80
CA HIS A 278 26.08 -6.78 14.06
C HIS A 278 25.03 -6.09 14.91
N GLU A 279 24.82 -4.80 14.65
CA GLU A 279 23.76 -4.02 15.26
C GLU A 279 22.63 -3.85 14.25
N ALA A 280 21.38 -3.90 14.73
CA ALA A 280 20.19 -3.69 13.94
C ALA A 280 19.08 -3.08 14.80
N PHE A 281 18.16 -2.37 14.17
CA PHE A 281 16.99 -1.84 14.84
C PHE A 281 16.08 -2.98 15.31
N CYS A 282 15.52 -2.83 16.51
CA CYS A 282 14.62 -3.79 17.13
C CYS A 282 13.43 -3.04 17.71
N SER A 283 12.23 -3.33 17.20
CA SER A 283 10.96 -2.81 17.71
C SER A 283 10.23 -3.76 18.63
N ASP A 284 10.64 -5.02 18.72
CA ASP A 284 9.96 -6.03 19.52
C ASP A 284 10.49 -5.98 20.98
N PRO A 285 9.68 -5.52 21.94
CA PRO A 285 10.11 -5.38 23.33
C PRO A 285 10.25 -6.73 24.06
N GLU A 286 9.70 -7.80 23.50
CA GLU A 286 9.74 -9.13 24.10
C GLU A 286 10.98 -9.94 23.70
N LEU A 287 11.83 -9.40 22.82
CA LEU A 287 13.06 -10.06 22.42
C LEU A 287 14.07 -10.09 23.57
N VAL A 288 14.41 -11.31 24.01
CA VAL A 288 15.41 -11.58 25.05
C VAL A 288 16.65 -12.23 24.46
N SER A 289 17.81 -11.92 25.05
CA SER A 289 19.09 -12.49 24.65
C SER A 289 19.07 -14.03 24.63
N GLY A 290 19.77 -14.62 23.67
CA GLY A 290 19.86 -16.07 23.45
C GLY A 290 18.80 -16.63 22.49
N LEU A 291 17.81 -15.85 22.09
CA LEU A 291 16.80 -16.30 21.12
C LEU A 291 17.37 -16.34 19.69
N PRO A 292 16.95 -17.35 18.88
CA PRO A 292 17.16 -17.32 17.44
C PRO A 292 16.31 -16.20 16.83
N VAL A 293 16.93 -15.39 15.97
CA VAL A 293 16.32 -14.25 15.28
C VAL A 293 16.94 -14.11 13.89
N ALA A 294 16.31 -13.33 13.01
CA ALA A 294 16.97 -12.91 11.77
C ALA A 294 17.24 -11.40 11.74
N LEU A 295 18.32 -11.05 11.06
CA LEU A 295 18.58 -9.70 10.59
C LEU A 295 18.06 -9.57 9.15
N ALA A 296 17.12 -8.67 8.94
CA ALA A 296 16.62 -8.28 7.65
C ALA A 296 17.28 -6.97 7.17
N ILE A 297 17.74 -6.94 5.93
CA ILE A 297 18.30 -5.74 5.29
C ILE A 297 17.94 -5.70 3.80
N ARG A 298 17.51 -4.53 3.33
CA ARG A 298 17.16 -4.34 1.92
C ARG A 298 18.41 -4.38 1.03
N PRO A 299 18.34 -4.92 -0.20
CA PRO A 299 19.47 -4.96 -1.13
C PRO A 299 20.15 -3.61 -1.37
N GLU A 300 19.39 -2.52 -1.44
CA GLU A 300 19.89 -1.15 -1.62
C GLU A 300 20.54 -0.54 -0.38
N ASN A 301 20.33 -1.15 0.79
CA ASN A 301 20.93 -0.74 2.05
C ASN A 301 22.22 -1.50 2.38
N LEU A 302 22.51 -2.59 1.65
CA LEU A 302 23.82 -3.24 1.68
C LEU A 302 24.84 -2.38 0.94
N ARG A 303 26.04 -2.27 1.51
CA ARG A 303 27.15 -1.56 0.86
C ARG A 303 28.46 -2.30 1.03
N LEU A 304 29.42 -1.98 0.17
CA LEU A 304 30.79 -2.42 0.34
C LEU A 304 31.35 -1.83 1.66
N ALA A 305 31.98 -2.69 2.45
CA ALA A 305 32.56 -2.33 3.73
C ALA A 305 33.84 -1.51 3.56
N THR A 306 34.08 -0.58 4.47
CA THR A 306 35.37 0.13 4.56
C THR A 306 36.33 -0.63 5.48
N PRO A 307 37.66 -0.42 5.36
CA PRO A 307 38.63 -1.06 6.23
C PRO A 307 38.35 -0.76 7.71
N GLY A 308 38.27 -1.81 8.54
CA GLY A 308 38.01 -1.70 9.98
C GLY A 308 36.53 -1.81 10.38
N GLU A 309 35.61 -1.88 9.42
CA GLU A 309 34.18 -2.05 9.70
C GLU A 309 33.78 -3.53 9.88
N ALA A 310 32.78 -3.78 10.73
CA ALA A 310 32.13 -5.08 10.84
C ALA A 310 31.42 -5.43 9.52
N ALA A 311 31.79 -6.56 8.94
CA ALA A 311 31.33 -6.92 7.60
C ALA A 311 31.23 -8.43 7.43
N ILE A 312 30.28 -8.85 6.60
CA ILE A 312 30.16 -10.23 6.14
C ILE A 312 30.97 -10.42 4.86
N GLN A 313 31.51 -11.61 4.64
CA GLN A 313 32.21 -11.97 3.41
C GLN A 313 31.22 -12.65 2.46
N ALA A 314 31.25 -12.25 1.19
CA ALA A 314 30.46 -12.88 0.15
C ALA A 314 31.22 -12.89 -1.18
N ARG A 315 30.90 -13.84 -2.04
CA ARG A 315 31.41 -13.90 -3.42
C ARG A 315 30.33 -13.45 -4.38
N VAL A 316 30.71 -12.62 -5.35
CA VAL A 316 29.84 -12.21 -6.46
C VAL A 316 29.61 -13.40 -7.37
N VAL A 317 28.35 -13.82 -7.50
CA VAL A 317 27.93 -14.87 -8.42
C VAL A 317 27.58 -14.26 -9.77
N ASP A 318 26.88 -13.13 -9.75
CA ASP A 318 26.34 -12.51 -10.95
C ASP A 318 26.17 -10.99 -10.76
N SER A 319 26.18 -10.25 -11.87
CA SER A 319 25.95 -8.81 -11.91
C SER A 319 25.04 -8.47 -13.09
N ILE A 320 23.78 -8.13 -12.78
CA ILE A 320 22.73 -7.87 -13.76
C ILE A 320 22.53 -6.35 -13.88
N PHE A 321 22.63 -5.81 -15.10
CA PHE A 321 22.46 -4.38 -15.35
C PHE A 321 20.97 -4.01 -15.50
N HIS A 322 20.50 -3.04 -14.71
CA HIS A 322 19.12 -2.53 -14.72
C HIS A 322 19.05 -1.04 -15.11
N GLY A 323 20.00 -0.55 -15.91
CA GLY A 323 20.04 0.85 -16.34
C GLY A 323 20.71 1.75 -15.31
N ALA A 324 19.93 2.29 -14.36
CA ALA A 324 20.45 3.23 -13.35
C ALA A 324 21.26 2.55 -12.23
N HIS A 325 21.12 1.24 -12.08
CA HIS A 325 21.80 0.44 -11.07
C HIS A 325 22.13 -0.96 -11.62
N CYS A 326 23.01 -1.67 -10.92
CA CYS A 326 23.28 -3.08 -11.11
C CYS A 326 22.74 -3.87 -9.92
N LYS A 327 22.14 -5.02 -10.18
CA LYS A 327 21.75 -5.96 -9.15
C LYS A 327 22.81 -7.05 -9.07
N LEU A 328 23.46 -7.16 -7.92
CA LEU A 328 24.47 -8.18 -7.65
C LEU A 328 23.79 -9.35 -6.95
N ARG A 329 24.08 -10.56 -7.42
CA ARG A 329 23.81 -11.79 -6.66
C ARG A 329 25.09 -12.24 -5.99
N LEU A 330 25.00 -12.48 -4.69
CA LEU A 330 26.11 -12.73 -3.81
C LEU A 330 25.84 -14.05 -3.09
N VAL A 331 26.88 -14.82 -2.81
CA VAL A 331 26.78 -16.04 -1.99
C VAL A 331 27.78 -15.95 -0.85
N MET A 332 27.32 -16.18 0.37
CA MET A 332 28.17 -16.24 1.55
C MET A 332 28.88 -17.60 1.65
N ILE A 333 29.75 -17.79 2.64
CA ILE A 333 30.57 -19.02 2.75
C ILE A 333 29.68 -20.23 3.08
N ASP A 334 28.59 -20.01 3.83
CA ASP A 334 27.64 -21.06 4.21
C ASP A 334 26.65 -21.45 3.08
N GLY A 335 26.69 -20.75 1.95
CA GLY A 335 25.79 -20.94 0.82
C GLY A 335 24.54 -20.06 0.84
N CYS A 336 24.38 -19.18 1.83
CA CYS A 336 23.30 -18.20 1.88
C CYS A 336 23.41 -17.23 0.69
N GLU A 337 22.33 -17.08 -0.07
CA GLU A 337 22.25 -16.15 -1.19
C GLU A 337 21.77 -14.78 -0.72
N LEU A 338 22.46 -13.74 -1.19
CA LEU A 338 22.10 -12.35 -0.95
C LEU A 338 21.97 -11.60 -2.29
N SER A 339 21.15 -10.54 -2.28
CA SER A 339 21.12 -9.56 -3.34
C SER A 339 21.54 -8.19 -2.84
N MET A 340 22.31 -7.47 -3.64
CA MET A 340 22.68 -6.08 -3.37
C MET A 340 22.37 -5.20 -4.59
N THR A 341 21.78 -4.04 -4.35
CA THR A 341 21.59 -3.02 -5.40
C THR A 341 22.79 -2.09 -5.38
N TYR A 342 23.59 -2.12 -6.44
CA TYR A 342 24.81 -1.33 -6.59
C TYR A 342 24.57 -0.20 -7.59
N ASN A 343 24.84 1.05 -7.21
CA ASN A 343 24.71 2.20 -8.10
C ASN A 343 26.10 2.73 -8.53
N PRO A 344 26.57 2.43 -9.76
CA PRO A 344 27.90 2.82 -10.22
C PRO A 344 28.10 4.34 -10.27
N GLY A 345 27.05 5.08 -10.63
CA GLY A 345 27.10 6.54 -10.75
C GLY A 345 27.22 7.24 -9.41
N SER A 346 26.61 6.67 -8.35
CA SER A 346 26.71 7.22 -6.98
C SER A 346 28.07 6.93 -6.33
N LEU A 347 28.70 5.81 -6.70
CA LEU A 347 29.96 5.36 -6.09
C LEU A 347 31.20 5.74 -6.91
N GLY A 348 31.03 6.18 -8.17
CA GLY A 348 32.14 6.51 -9.07
C GLY A 348 33.03 5.32 -9.40
N GLN A 349 32.53 4.09 -9.20
CA GLN A 349 33.28 2.84 -9.34
C GLN A 349 32.43 1.81 -10.09
N ALA A 350 33.09 1.05 -10.95
CA ALA A 350 32.46 -0.08 -11.63
C ALA A 350 31.94 -1.11 -10.61
N PRO A 351 30.83 -1.82 -10.92
CA PRO A 351 30.38 -2.91 -10.07
C PRO A 351 31.45 -4.02 -9.98
N PRO A 352 31.56 -4.70 -8.83
CA PRO A 352 32.41 -5.89 -8.69
C PRO A 352 32.09 -6.96 -9.75
N SER A 353 33.12 -7.62 -10.28
CA SER A 353 32.96 -8.66 -11.31
C SER A 353 32.51 -9.99 -10.70
N PRO A 354 31.76 -10.83 -11.45
CA PRO A 354 31.50 -12.20 -11.03
C PRO A 354 32.79 -12.97 -10.70
N GLY A 355 32.77 -13.69 -9.58
CA GLY A 355 33.91 -14.41 -9.01
C GLY A 355 34.70 -13.64 -7.96
N GLU A 356 34.56 -12.31 -7.88
CA GLU A 356 35.26 -11.49 -6.89
C GLU A 356 34.71 -11.72 -5.48
N SER A 357 35.59 -11.68 -4.47
CA SER A 357 35.20 -11.71 -3.07
C SER A 357 35.06 -10.28 -2.54
N VAL A 358 33.92 -9.98 -1.94
CA VAL A 358 33.57 -8.65 -1.42
C VAL A 358 33.25 -8.74 0.07
N ARG A 359 33.45 -7.62 0.77
CA ARG A 359 33.01 -7.44 2.15
C ARG A 359 31.82 -6.52 2.18
N LEU A 360 30.74 -6.94 2.83
CA LEU A 360 29.49 -6.19 2.90
C LEU A 360 29.27 -5.67 4.31
N ALA A 361 29.08 -4.37 4.45
CA ALA A 361 28.68 -3.75 5.70
C ALA A 361 27.14 -3.74 5.80
N LEU A 362 26.65 -3.92 7.03
CA LEU A 362 25.23 -3.88 7.38
C LEU A 362 25.01 -2.67 8.29
N PRO A 363 24.58 -1.52 7.74
CA PRO A 363 24.35 -0.33 8.56
C PRO A 363 23.24 -0.57 9.56
N ALA A 364 23.52 -0.38 10.85
CA ALA A 364 22.57 -0.70 11.92
C ALA A 364 21.22 0.03 11.81
N ALA A 365 21.24 1.27 11.30
CA ALA A 365 20.03 2.07 11.10
C ALA A 365 19.13 1.57 9.96
N GLN A 366 19.65 0.70 9.09
CA GLN A 366 18.98 0.16 7.90
C GLN A 366 18.71 -1.35 7.99
N ALA A 367 19.14 -1.98 9.08
CA ALA A 367 18.93 -3.38 9.38
C ALA A 367 17.86 -3.51 10.47
N MET A 368 17.03 -4.55 10.38
CA MET A 368 15.92 -4.81 11.28
C MET A 368 16.04 -6.22 11.86
N ILE A 369 15.79 -6.38 13.16
CA ILE A 369 15.62 -7.70 13.76
C ILE A 369 14.18 -8.17 13.56
N LEU A 370 14.02 -9.36 13.00
CA LEU A 370 12.75 -10.05 12.81
C LEU A 370 12.76 -11.37 13.59
N ARG A 371 11.59 -11.74 14.12
CA ARG A 371 11.33 -13.08 14.65
C ARG A 371 11.10 -14.05 13.49
#